data_AF-A0A7W7DAJ6-F1
#
_entry.id   AF-A0A7W7DAJ6-F1
#
_cell.length_a   1.000
_cell.length_b   1.000
_cell.length_c   1.000
_cell.angle_alpha   90.00
_cell.angle_beta   90.00
_cell.angle_gamma   90.00
#
_symmetry.space_group_name_H-M   'P 1'
#
loop_
_entity.id
_entity.type
_entity.pdbx_description
1 polymer ?
#
loop_
_entity_poly.entity_id
_entity_poly.type
_entity_poly.pdbx_seq_one_letter_code
_entity_poly.pdbx_strand_id
1 'polypeptide(L)' 'MPPEVLARITSLTGVGAFALGPVGLAAAGPLAAVTGVTTVLAFGAVWQLVAGAVVLAVPDVRRLTTPARAAGPPAAAPVE' A
#
# COMPACT_ATOMS: atom_id res chain seq x y z
N MET A 1 1.73 -12.59 15.63
CA MET A 1 1.76 -13.49 14.47
C MET A 1 3.02 -14.32 14.54
N PRO A 2 2.96 -15.62 14.26
CA PRO A 2 4.14 -16.46 14.20
C PRO A 2 5.11 -15.97 13.09
N PRO A 3 6.43 -16.05 13.29
CA PRO A 3 7.42 -15.46 12.38
C PRO A 3 7.44 -16.12 11.00
N GLU A 4 7.11 -17.40 10.90
CA GLU A 4 7.08 -18.13 9.62
C GLU A 4 5.91 -17.68 8.71
N VAL A 5 4.72 -17.42 9.27
CA VAL A 5 3.60 -16.82 8.55
C VAL A 5 3.97 -15.43 8.05
N LEU A 6 4.63 -14.63 8.89
CA LEU A 6 5.03 -13.27 8.54
C LEU A 6 6.03 -13.26 7.36
N ALA A 7 7.01 -14.17 7.38
CA ALA A 7 7.98 -14.31 6.30
C ALA A 7 7.31 -14.66 4.96
N ARG A 8 6.30 -15.55 4.97
CA ARG A 8 5.54 -15.89 3.74
C ARG A 8 4.73 -14.70 3.23
N ILE A 9 4.02 -14.00 4.11
CA ILE A 9 3.21 -12.83 3.74
C ILE A 9 4.10 -11.73 3.16
N THR A 10 5.23 -11.43 3.80
CA THR A 10 6.21 -10.47 3.30
C THR A 10 6.76 -10.87 1.94
N SER A 11 7.12 -12.14 1.75
CA SER A 11 7.62 -12.63 0.46
C SER A 11 6.58 -12.47 -0.64
N LEU A 12 5.33 -12.89 -0.41
CA LEU A 12 4.23 -12.74 -1.38
C LEU A 12 3.94 -11.28 -1.71
N THR A 13 3.93 -10.41 -0.69
CA THR A 13 3.70 -8.98 -0.87
C THR A 13 4.82 -8.33 -1.67
N GLY A 14 6.08 -8.69 -1.36
CA GLY A 14 7.25 -8.19 -2.08
C GLY A 14 7.29 -8.63 -3.53
N VAL A 15 7.07 -9.92 -3.80
CA VAL A 15 7.01 -10.46 -5.17
C VAL A 15 5.90 -9.78 -5.96
N GLY A 16 4.70 -9.65 -5.39
CA GLY A 16 3.59 -8.95 -6.04
C GLY A 16 3.94 -7.50 -6.39
N ALA A 17 4.52 -6.75 -5.46
CA ALA A 17 4.88 -5.35 -5.68
C ALA A 17 5.98 -5.17 -6.74
N PHE A 18 7.05 -5.96 -6.67
CA PHE A 18 8.21 -5.82 -7.56
C PHE A 18 8.03 -6.49 -8.93
N ALA A 19 7.12 -7.45 -9.07
CA ALA A 19 6.80 -8.04 -10.38
C ALA A 19 5.73 -7.22 -11.11
N LEU A 20 4.63 -6.85 -10.43
CA LEU A 20 3.50 -6.18 -11.09
C LEU A 20 3.75 -4.70 -11.34
N GLY A 21 4.50 -4.01 -10.46
CA GLY A 21 4.81 -2.59 -10.62
C GLY A 21 5.50 -2.26 -11.95
N PRO A 22 6.64 -2.90 -12.27
CA PRO A 22 7.34 -2.69 -13.55
C PRO A 22 6.50 -3.07 -14.77
N VAL A 23 5.72 -4.16 -14.67
CA VAL A 23 4.86 -4.62 -15.78
C VAL A 23 3.75 -3.61 -16.07
N GLY A 24 3.10 -3.09 -15.02
CA GLY A 24 2.09 -2.04 -15.17
C GLY A 24 2.66 -0.77 -15.78
N LEU A 25 3.87 -0.37 -15.36
CA LEU A 25 4.56 0.80 -15.92
C LEU A 25 4.93 0.61 -17.39
N ALA A 26 5.43 -0.57 -17.76
CA ALA A 26 5.75 -0.91 -19.14
C ALA A 26 4.50 -0.92 -20.05
N ALA A 27 3.37 -1.39 -19.54
CA ALA A 27 2.10 -1.41 -20.27
C ALA A 27 1.43 -0.03 -20.37
N ALA A 28 1.66 0.88 -19.41
CA ALA A 28 1.01 2.18 -19.34
C ALA A 28 1.27 3.05 -20.60
N GLY A 29 2.49 3.01 -21.15
CA GLY A 29 2.85 3.75 -22.36
C GLY A 29 2.06 3.29 -23.60
N PRO A 30 2.15 2.01 -24.00
CA PRO A 30 1.35 1.46 -25.10
C PRO A 30 -0.16 1.65 -24.91
N LEU A 31 -0.68 1.45 -23.70
CA LEU A 31 -2.10 1.65 -23.40
C LEU A 31 -2.51 3.13 -23.54
N ALA A 32 -1.65 4.07 -23.15
CA ALA A 32 -1.90 5.49 -23.32
C ALA A 32 -1.84 5.91 -24.80
N ALA A 33 -1.03 5.25 -25.62
CA ALA A 33 -0.98 5.50 -27.05
C ALA A 33 -2.27 5.09 -27.78
N VAL A 34 -2.94 4.02 -27.32
CA VAL A 34 -4.19 3.51 -27.93
C VAL A 34 -5.46 4.09 -27.32
N THR A 35 -5.50 4.37 -26.00
CA THR A 35 -6.70 4.84 -25.28
C THR A 35 -6.63 6.30 -24.82
N GLY A 36 -5.46 6.92 -24.91
CA GLY A 36 -5.19 8.26 -24.38
C GLY A 36 -4.69 8.26 -22.93
N VAL A 37 -3.84 9.23 -22.59
CA VAL A 37 -3.25 9.41 -21.25
C VAL A 37 -4.32 9.57 -20.17
N THR A 38 -5.34 10.40 -20.44
CA THR A 38 -6.43 10.67 -19.47
C THR A 38 -7.18 9.40 -19.09
N THR A 39 -7.44 8.51 -20.04
CA THR A 39 -8.14 7.24 -19.80
C THR A 39 -7.34 6.32 -18.89
N VAL A 40 -6.03 6.19 -19.15
CA VAL A 40 -5.13 5.35 -18.33
C VAL A 40 -5.01 5.90 -16.90
N LEU A 41 -4.88 7.22 -16.75
CA LEU A 41 -4.81 7.85 -15.44
C LEU A 41 -6.14 7.75 -14.67
N ALA A 42 -7.27 7.95 -15.34
CA ALA A 42 -8.59 7.78 -14.74
C ALA A 42 -8.82 6.33 -14.29
N PHE A 43 -8.43 5.36 -15.11
CA PHE A 43 -8.47 3.95 -14.73
C PHE A 43 -7.61 3.67 -13.50
N GLY A 44 -6.37 4.17 -13.46
CA GLY A 44 -5.48 4.03 -12.31
C GLY A 44 -6.07 4.64 -11.04
N ALA A 45 -6.68 5.82 -11.14
CA ALA A 45 -7.34 6.49 -10.02
C ALA A 45 -8.53 5.66 -9.49
N VAL A 46 -9.41 5.19 -10.37
CA VAL A 46 -10.53 4.31 -10.00
C VAL A 46 -10.02 3.02 -9.37
N TRP A 47 -8.98 2.42 -9.95
CA TRP A 47 -8.38 1.20 -9.42
C TRP A 47 -7.85 1.38 -7.99
N GLN A 48 -7.17 2.50 -7.70
CA GLN A 48 -6.71 2.80 -6.35
C GLN A 48 -7.88 2.96 -5.35
N LEU A 49 -8.95 3.64 -5.76
CA LEU A 49 -10.15 3.78 -4.93
C LEU A 49 -10.81 2.43 -4.66
N VAL A 50 -10.93 1.59 -5.67
CA VAL A 50 -11.50 0.23 -5.54
C VAL A 50 -10.63 -0.63 -4.62
N ALA A 51 -9.31 -0.64 -4.82
CA ALA A 51 -8.40 -1.40 -3.96
C ALA A 51 -8.49 -0.95 -2.50
N GLY A 52 -8.49 0.37 -2.24
CA GLY A 52 -8.70 0.92 -0.90
C GLY A 52 -10.06 0.55 -0.31
N ALA A 53 -11.14 0.64 -1.10
CA ALA A 53 -12.48 0.26 -0.66
C ALA A 53 -12.58 -1.23 -0.32
N VAL A 54 -11.95 -2.11 -1.11
CA VAL A 54 -11.88 -3.55 -0.84
C VAL A 54 -11.13 -3.83 0.46
N VAL A 55 -10.01 -3.16 0.69
CA VAL A 55 -9.25 -3.27 1.95
C VAL A 55 -10.09 -2.81 3.14
N LEU A 56 -10.81 -1.69 3.02
CA LEU A 56 -11.69 -1.17 4.07
C LEU A 56 -12.97 -2.01 4.29
N ALA A 57 -13.37 -2.80 3.30
CA ALA A 57 -14.47 -3.75 3.46
C ALA A 57 -14.13 -4.84 4.49
N VAL A 58 -12.83 -5.18 4.64
CA VAL A 58 -12.34 -6.14 5.63
C VAL A 58 -12.54 -5.55 7.05
N PRO A 59 -13.43 -6.14 7.88
CA PRO A 59 -13.77 -5.59 9.19
C PRO A 59 -12.57 -5.42 10.12
N ASP A 60 -11.63 -6.37 10.06
CA ASP A 60 -10.41 -6.33 10.87
C ASP A 60 -9.52 -5.14 10.50
N VAL A 61 -9.40 -4.82 9.20
CA VAL A 61 -8.64 -3.65 8.76
C VAL A 61 -9.35 -2.35 9.16
N ARG A 62 -10.67 -2.29 8.98
CA ARG A 62 -11.48 -1.11 9.34
C ARG A 62 -11.46 -0.80 10.84
N ARG A 63 -11.27 -1.81 11.68
CA ARG A 63 -11.25 -1.68 13.15
C ARG A 63 -9.85 -1.51 13.72
N LEU A 64 -8.80 -1.41 12.89
CA LEU A 64 -7.45 -1.14 13.35
C LEU A 64 -7.40 0.22 14.05
N THR A 65 -7.29 0.19 15.38
CA THR A 65 -7.00 1.37 16.19
C THR A 65 -5.49 1.55 16.28
N THR A 66 -4.99 2.75 15.95
CA THR A 66 -3.60 3.13 16.21
C THR A 66 -3.35 2.98 17.71
N PRO A 67 -2.35 2.17 18.14
CA PRO A 67 -1.94 2.19 19.53
C PRO A 67 -1.52 3.63 19.85
N ALA A 68 -2.09 4.21 20.92
CA ALA A 68 -1.66 5.52 21.39
C ALA A 68 -0.14 5.50 21.44
N ARG A 69 0.51 6.38 20.66
CA ARG A 69 1.97 6.53 20.67
C ARG A 69 2.33 6.65 22.13
N ALA A 70 2.87 5.58 22.72
CA ALA A 70 3.22 5.58 24.14
C ALA A 70 4.08 6.82 24.28
N ALA A 71 3.59 7.79 25.06
CA ALA A 71 4.31 9.02 25.30
C ALA A 71 5.64 8.56 25.89
N GLY A 72 6.69 8.54 25.06
CA GLY A 72 8.03 8.35 25.54
C GLY A 72 8.24 9.40 26.62
N PRO A 73 8.92 9.07 27.73
CA PRO A 73 9.22 10.04 28.78
C PRO A 73 9.71 11.33 28.11
N PRO A 74 9.25 12.52 28.54
CA PRO A 74 9.71 13.78 27.97
C PRO A 74 11.24 13.71 27.91
N ALA A 75 11.79 13.86 26.70
CA ALA A 75 13.23 13.84 26.49
C ALA A 75 13.82 14.83 27.49
N ALA A 76 14.54 14.30 28.48
CA ALA A 76 15.11 15.11 29.55
C ALA A 76 15.91 16.22 28.88
N ALA A 77 15.55 17.47 29.17
CA ALA A 77 16.26 18.63 28.68
C ALA A 77 17.76 18.49 29.03
N PRO A 78 18.67 18.99 28.18
CA PRO A 78 20.09 18.98 28.49
C PRO A 78 20.30 19.73 29.80
N VAL A 79 20.80 19.05 30.82
CA VAL A 79 21.38 19.69 31.99
C VAL A 79 22.79 20.11 31.60
N GLU A 80 23.02 21.42 31.51
CA GLU A 80 24.36 22.01 31.54
C GLU A 80 25.07 21.69 32.87
#